data_AF-A0A2S7IW60-F1
#
_entry.id   AF-A0A2S7IW60-F1
#
_cell.length_a   1.000
_cell.length_b   1.000
_cell.length_c   1.000
_cell.angle_alpha   90.00
_cell.angle_beta   90.00
_cell.angle_gamma   90.00
#
_symmetry.space_group_name_H-M   'P 1'
#
loop_
_entity.id
_entity.type
_entity.pdbx_description
1 polymer ?
#
loop_
_entity_poly.entity_id
_entity_poly.type
_entity_poly.pdbx_seq_one_letter_code
_entity_poly.pdbx_strand_id
1 'polypeptide(L)'
;MNIFNKLIAKQASKEVTLGNPLDDALAISRRQNHFASLRDGNGFRQPKASPKTDAQGLTRGDRKRLMRLKSFFPEKYAEAMSAIRERNEQSA
;
A
#
# COMPACT_ATOMS: atom_id res chain seq x y z
N MET A 1 -10.01 -40.02 -4.34
CA MET A 1 -10.66 -38.75 -4.79
C MET A 1 -11.53 -39.05 -6.01
N ASN A 2 -12.80 -38.65 -6.01
CA ASN A 2 -13.70 -38.83 -7.16
C ASN A 2 -13.21 -37.98 -8.36
N ILE A 3 -13.50 -38.41 -9.60
CA ILE A 3 -13.15 -37.71 -10.84
C ILE A 3 -13.71 -36.28 -10.87
N PHE A 4 -14.93 -36.07 -10.35
CA PHE A 4 -15.53 -34.74 -10.25
C PHE A 4 -14.70 -33.82 -9.35
N ASN A 5 -14.26 -34.32 -8.19
CA ASN A 5 -13.40 -33.53 -7.29
C ASN A 5 -12.07 -33.21 -7.94
N LYS A 6 -11.53 -34.11 -8.77
CA LYS A 6 -10.26 -33.89 -9.49
C LYS A 6 -10.40 -32.79 -10.54
N LEU A 7 -11.52 -32.75 -11.26
CA LEU A 7 -11.84 -31.70 -12.23
C LEU A 7 -12.00 -30.34 -11.54
N ILE A 8 -12.76 -30.30 -10.45
CA ILE A 8 -12.96 -29.07 -9.66
C ILE A 8 -11.62 -28.54 -9.13
N ALA A 9 -10.78 -29.41 -8.56
CA ALA A 9 -9.47 -29.02 -8.04
C ALA A 9 -8.55 -28.46 -9.15
N LYS A 10 -8.57 -29.09 -10.33
CA LYS A 10 -7.79 -28.61 -11.48
C LYS A 10 -8.26 -27.23 -11.94
N GLN A 11 -9.57 -26.99 -11.99
CA GLN A 11 -10.13 -25.69 -12.36
C GLN A 11 -9.80 -24.61 -11.34
N ALA A 12 -9.99 -24.88 -10.05
CA ALA A 12 -9.63 -23.97 -8.98
C ALA A 12 -8.13 -23.59 -9.02
N SER A 13 -7.25 -24.57 -9.30
CA SER A 13 -5.81 -24.29 -9.42
C SER A 13 -5.48 -23.34 -10.57
N LYS A 14 -6.19 -23.42 -11.70
CA LYS A 14 -6.03 -22.47 -12.81
C LYS A 14 -6.49 -21.07 -12.41
N GLU A 15 -7.60 -20.96 -11.69
CA GLU A 15 -8.19 -19.66 -11.31
C GLU A 15 -7.33 -18.90 -10.29
N VAL A 16 -6.65 -19.62 -9.39
CA VAL A 16 -5.75 -19.05 -8.37
C VAL A 16 -4.35 -18.70 -8.92
N THR A 17 -3.95 -19.27 -10.06
CA THR A 17 -2.62 -19.05 -10.66
C THR A 17 -2.66 -18.06 -11.83
N LEU A 18 -1.57 -17.32 -12.03
CA LEU A 18 -1.36 -16.51 -13.24
C LEU A 18 -0.72 -17.34 -14.36
N GLY A 19 -0.88 -16.90 -15.61
CA GLY A 19 -0.27 -17.53 -16.79
C GLY A 19 -1.06 -18.68 -17.41
N ASN A 20 -2.05 -19.22 -16.69
CA ASN A 20 -2.95 -20.23 -17.24
C ASN A 20 -4.13 -19.58 -18.00
N PRO A 21 -4.43 -20.02 -19.24
CA PRO A 21 -5.62 -19.58 -19.95
C PRO A 21 -6.88 -20.01 -19.17
N LEU A 22 -7.88 -19.12 -19.17
CA LEU A 22 -9.17 -19.35 -18.53
C LEU A 22 -10.21 -19.75 -19.55
N ASP A 23 -11.08 -20.67 -19.15
CA ASP A 23 -12.01 -21.34 -20.04
C ASP A 23 -13.33 -20.54 -20.21
N ASP A 24 -13.69 -19.66 -19.26
CA ASP A 24 -14.91 -18.84 -19.29
C ASP A 24 -14.75 -17.45 -18.65
N ALA A 25 -15.71 -16.56 -18.90
CA ALA A 25 -15.74 -15.21 -18.34
C ALA A 25 -15.93 -15.20 -16.81
N LEU A 26 -16.64 -16.20 -16.26
CA LEU A 26 -16.83 -16.33 -14.81
C LEU A 26 -15.53 -16.69 -14.10
N ALA A 27 -14.68 -17.53 -14.69
CA ALA A 27 -13.34 -17.80 -14.14
C ALA A 27 -12.48 -16.55 -14.11
N ILE A 28 -12.62 -15.63 -15.07
CA ILE A 28 -11.91 -14.34 -15.05
C ILE A 28 -12.34 -13.55 -13.81
N SER A 29 -13.65 -13.45 -13.55
CA SER A 29 -14.19 -12.79 -12.36
C SER A 29 -13.72 -13.45 -11.06
N ARG A 30 -13.76 -14.79 -10.98
CA ARG A 30 -13.26 -15.55 -9.81
C ARG A 30 -11.78 -15.30 -9.55
N ARG A 31 -10.94 -15.31 -10.60
CA ARG A 31 -9.51 -14.97 -10.50
C ARG A 31 -9.30 -13.55 -10.01
N GLN A 32 -10.02 -12.57 -10.58
CA GLN A 32 -9.92 -11.18 -10.15
C GLN A 32 -10.31 -11.00 -8.69
N ASN A 33 -11.39 -11.63 -8.25
CA ASN A 33 -11.82 -11.61 -6.85
C ASN A 33 -10.78 -12.24 -5.92
N HIS A 34 -10.20 -13.39 -6.31
CA HIS A 34 -9.14 -14.04 -5.54
C HIS A 34 -7.92 -13.12 -5.36
N PHE A 35 -7.49 -12.47 -6.44
CA PHE A 35 -6.36 -11.54 -6.40
C PHE A 35 -6.68 -10.25 -5.65
N ALA A 36 -7.93 -9.78 -5.69
CA ALA A 36 -8.38 -8.64 -4.89
C ALA A 36 -8.40 -8.97 -3.40
N SER A 37 -8.87 -10.17 -3.00
CA SER A 37 -8.95 -10.59 -1.60
C SER A 37 -7.58 -10.78 -0.96
N LEU A 38 -6.56 -11.19 -1.73
CA LEU A 38 -5.17 -11.26 -1.25
C LEU A 38 -4.58 -9.91 -0.81
N ARG A 39 -5.21 -8.79 -1.20
CA ARG A 39 -4.70 -7.42 -0.98
C ARG A 39 -5.74 -6.53 -0.28
N ASP A 40 -6.81 -7.11 0.25
CA ASP A 40 -7.94 -6.37 0.84
C ASP A 40 -8.47 -5.27 -0.10
N GLY A 41 -8.50 -5.54 -1.41
CA GLY A 41 -8.94 -4.59 -2.43
C GLY A 41 -7.93 -3.52 -2.84
N ASN A 42 -6.73 -3.47 -2.23
CA ASN A 42 -5.72 -2.44 -2.54
C ASN A 42 -4.89 -2.72 -3.81
N GLY A 43 -5.19 -3.81 -4.52
CA GLY A 43 -4.46 -4.25 -5.72
C GLY A 43 -3.00 -4.61 -5.46
N PHE A 44 -2.29 -5.01 -6.53
CA PHE A 44 -0.85 -5.34 -6.48
C PHE A 44 0.03 -4.12 -6.72
N ARG A 45 -0.40 -2.94 -6.26
CA ARG A 45 0.42 -1.75 -6.39
C ARG A 45 1.59 -1.85 -5.42
N GLN A 46 2.80 -1.58 -5.89
CA GLN A 46 3.93 -1.33 -5.00
C GLN A 46 3.56 -0.14 -4.10
N PRO A 47 3.61 -0.28 -2.76
CA PRO A 47 3.34 0.85 -1.87
C PRO A 47 4.28 2.00 -2.23
N LYS A 48 3.77 3.24 -2.15
CA LYS A 48 4.61 4.41 -2.44
C LYS A 48 5.81 4.38 -1.49
N ALA A 49 7.01 4.59 -2.03
CA ALA A 49 8.20 4.73 -1.22
C ALA A 49 7.98 5.81 -0.15
N SER A 50 8.44 5.54 1.06
CA SER A 50 8.39 6.53 2.14
C SER A 50 9.18 7.78 1.71
N PRO A 51 8.69 8.98 2.06
CA PRO A 51 9.39 10.21 1.71
C PRO A 51 10.76 10.23 2.40
N LYS A 52 11.81 10.51 1.61
CA LYS A 52 13.17 10.64 2.15
C LYS A 52 13.22 11.77 3.20
N THR A 53 13.77 11.44 4.36
CA THR A 53 14.10 12.37 5.43
C THR A 53 15.54 12.88 5.27
N ASP A 54 15.80 14.10 5.73
CA ASP A 54 17.15 14.63 5.87
C ASP A 54 17.78 14.21 7.20
N ALA A 55 19.01 14.69 7.47
CA ALA A 55 19.74 14.39 8.70
C ALA A 55 19.01 14.88 9.97
N GLN A 56 18.04 15.77 9.83
CA GLN A 56 17.22 16.32 10.90
C GLN A 56 15.86 15.59 11.03
N GLY A 57 15.64 14.54 10.22
CA GLY A 57 14.39 13.78 10.20
C GLY A 57 13.25 14.47 9.44
N LEU A 58 13.51 15.57 8.72
CA LEU A 58 12.45 16.32 8.04
C LEU A 58 12.27 15.85 6.59
N THR A 59 11.02 15.67 6.19
CA THR A 59 10.71 15.47 4.76
C THR A 59 10.82 16.80 4.00
N ARG A 60 10.93 16.75 2.67
CA ARG A 60 10.82 17.96 1.82
C ARG A 60 9.52 18.73 2.08
N GLY A 61 8.43 18.01 2.33
CA GLY A 61 7.13 18.61 2.65
C GLY A 61 7.14 19.36 3.97
N ASP A 62 7.73 18.75 5.00
CA ASP A 62 7.87 19.34 6.33
C ASP A 62 8.70 20.62 6.27
N ARG A 63 9.84 20.61 5.57
CA ARG A 63 10.66 21.83 5.37
C ARG A 63 9.88 22.98 4.75
N LYS A 64 9.07 22.71 3.72
CA LYS A 64 8.23 23.75 3.08
C LYS A 64 7.13 24.28 3.99
N ARG A 65 6.56 23.44 4.85
CA ARG A 65 5.52 23.84 5.81
C ARG A 65 6.13 24.65 6.95
N LEU A 66 7.26 24.20 7.49
CA LEU A 66 8.02 24.86 8.54
C LEU A 66 8.54 26.23 8.11
N MET A 67 9.04 26.38 6.88
CA MET A 67 9.46 27.69 6.36
C MET A 67 8.29 28.68 6.28
N ARG A 68 7.11 28.22 5.84
CA ARG A 68 5.90 29.05 5.83
C ARG A 68 5.42 29.38 7.25
N LEU A 69 5.43 28.42 8.15
CA LEU A 69 5.09 28.67 9.55
C LEU A 69 6.03 29.69 10.16
N LYS A 70 7.35 29.57 9.93
CA LYS A 70 8.33 30.52 10.43
C LYS A 70 8.11 31.95 9.91
N SER A 71 7.65 32.10 8.67
CA SER A 71 7.41 33.42 8.07
C SER A 71 6.09 34.07 8.51
N PHE A 72 5.02 33.28 8.66
CA PHE A 72 3.68 33.81 8.93
C PHE A 72 3.23 33.66 10.39
N PHE A 73 3.71 32.63 11.09
CA PHE A 73 3.27 32.23 12.43
C PHE A 73 4.45 31.71 13.27
N PRO A 74 5.42 32.58 13.63
CA PRO A 74 6.66 32.17 14.28
C PRO A 74 6.44 31.44 15.61
N GLU A 75 5.39 31.79 16.35
CA GLU A 75 5.06 31.17 17.64
C GLU A 75 4.72 29.67 17.50
N LYS A 76 4.14 29.27 16.37
CA LYS A 76 3.74 27.88 16.10
C LYS A 76 4.88 27.02 15.55
N TYR A 77 6.04 27.62 15.28
CA TYR A 77 7.16 26.92 14.66
C TYR A 77 7.75 25.86 15.59
N ALA A 78 7.96 26.21 16.87
CA ALA A 78 8.57 25.32 17.85
C ALA A 78 7.69 24.09 18.11
N GLU A 79 6.38 24.30 18.25
CA GLU A 79 5.38 23.24 18.41
C GLU A 79 5.31 22.31 17.19
N ALA A 80 5.32 22.88 15.97
CA ALA A 80 5.35 22.06 14.76
C ALA A 80 6.64 21.22 14.64
N MET A 81 7.77 21.75 15.10
CA MET A 81 9.05 21.02 15.11
C MET A 81 9.04 19.86 16.11
N SER A 82 8.51 20.04 17.32
CA SER A 82 8.42 18.96 18.31
C SER A 82 7.48 17.86 17.84
N ALA A 83 6.31 18.21 17.31
CA ALA A 83 5.34 17.24 16.79
C ALA A 83 5.92 16.38 15.65
N ILE A 84 6.76 16.97 14.78
CA ILE A 84 7.42 16.20 13.71
C ILE A 84 8.46 15.23 14.28
N ARG A 85 9.20 15.61 15.33
CA ARG A 85 10.18 14.74 15.99
C ARG A 85 9.49 13.55 16.66
N GLU A 86 8.45 13.80 17.43
CA GLU A 86 7.65 12.75 18.10
C GLU A 86 7.06 11.76 17.08
N ARG A 87 6.51 12.26 15.97
CA ARG A 87 6.00 11.41 14.88
C ARG A 87 7.08 10.51 14.30
N ASN A 88 8.29 11.03 14.14
CA ASN A 88 9.42 10.26 13.59
C ASN A 88 9.93 9.22 14.59
N GLU A 89 9.95 9.55 15.89
CA GLU A 89 10.30 8.60 16.96
C GLU A 89 9.30 7.44 17.05
N GLN A 90 8.00 7.70 16.84
CA GLN A 90 6.97 6.66 16.79
C GLN A 90 7.02 5.79 15.52
N SER A 91 7.66 6.28 14.45
CA SER A 91 7.74 5.59 13.17
C SER A 91 9.06 4.84 12.97
N ALA A 92 10.01 4.99 13.90
CA ALA A 92 11.30 4.30 13.95
C ALA A 92 11.19 2.99 14.74
#